data_AF-A0A972T048-F1
#
_entry.id   AF-A0A972T048-F1
#
_cell.length_a   1.000
_cell.length_b   1.000
_cell.length_c   1.000
_cell.angle_alpha   90.00
_cell.angle_beta   90.00
_cell.angle_gamma   90.00
#
_symmetry.space_group_name_H-M   'P 1'
#
loop_
_entity.id
_entity.type
_entity.pdbx_description
1 polymer ?
#
loop_
_entity_poly.entity_id
_entity_poly.type
_entity_poly.pdbx_seq_one_letter_code
_entity_poly.pdbx_strand_id
1 'polypeptide(L)'
;MKKKVIILIALFTAMLVALSCTLPIYIVAQNDATEDSSEPEVIKEVIVVTATPEATAVPTSVPTLAVTPTVMVYLDGPWTIWEGTKQERLDIDFLQDGYSLIGNAATDDGHSILYEGTISADGTSVSGTWRSSRGTTGSFVFYLDSSYSVFGGNMGGGVPFCGNRLSAKKPSPCLQ
;
A
#
# COMPACT_ATOMS: atom_id res chain seq x y z
N MET A 1 -53.08 12.92 -5.64
CA MET A 1 -51.98 13.91 -5.62
C MET A 1 -51.70 14.38 -7.04
N LYS A 2 -51.67 15.70 -7.29
CA LYS A 2 -51.54 16.27 -8.64
C LYS A 2 -50.11 16.00 -9.16
N LYS A 3 -49.94 15.56 -10.42
CA LYS A 3 -48.63 15.26 -11.07
C LYS A 3 -47.56 16.34 -10.81
N LYS A 4 -47.96 17.60 -10.68
CA LYS A 4 -47.09 18.74 -10.34
C LYS A 4 -46.40 18.60 -8.97
N VAL A 5 -47.07 18.00 -7.97
CA VAL A 5 -46.53 17.79 -6.62
C VAL A 5 -45.46 16.68 -6.62
N ILE A 6 -45.66 15.63 -7.42
CA ILE A 6 -44.70 14.53 -7.56
C ILE A 6 -43.42 15.02 -8.24
N ILE A 7 -43.54 15.85 -9.28
CA ILE A 7 -42.39 16.45 -9.99
C ILE A 7 -41.60 17.39 -9.06
N LEU A 8 -42.28 18.18 -8.23
CA LEU A 8 -41.62 19.07 -7.27
C LEU A 8 -40.82 18.30 -6.20
N ILE A 9 -41.36 17.19 -5.71
CA ILE A 9 -40.66 16.33 -4.73
C ILE A 9 -39.43 15.66 -5.36
N ALA A 10 -39.55 15.19 -6.60
CA ALA A 10 -38.44 14.59 -7.34
C ALA A 10 -37.30 15.59 -7.61
N LEU A 11 -37.64 16.84 -7.94
CA LEU A 11 -36.64 17.90 -8.13
C LEU A 11 -35.96 18.32 -6.82
N PHE A 12 -36.74 18.40 -5.74
CA PHE A 12 -36.20 18.78 -4.42
C PHE A 12 -35.27 17.72 -3.85
N THR A 13 -35.60 16.44 -4.03
CA THR A 13 -34.75 15.31 -3.61
C THR A 13 -33.46 15.24 -4.44
N ALA A 14 -33.53 15.43 -5.76
CA ALA A 14 -32.33 15.49 -6.61
C ALA A 14 -31.38 16.64 -6.22
N MET A 15 -31.92 17.79 -5.81
CA MET A 15 -31.14 18.94 -5.38
C MET A 15 -30.41 18.68 -4.03
N LEU A 16 -31.05 18.01 -3.08
CA LEU A 16 -30.44 17.65 -1.80
C LEU A 16 -29.27 16.66 -1.95
N VAL A 17 -29.39 15.69 -2.86
CA VAL A 17 -28.32 14.71 -3.15
C VAL A 17 -27.11 15.39 -3.82
N ALA A 18 -27.35 16.40 -4.65
CA ALA A 18 -26.26 17.17 -5.27
C ALA A 18 -25.52 18.05 -4.24
N LEU A 19 -26.21 18.59 -3.22
CA LEU A 19 -25.57 19.38 -2.16
C LEU A 19 -24.69 18.54 -1.22
N SER A 20 -25.01 17.26 -0.99
CA SER A 20 -24.18 16.40 -0.13
C SER A 20 -22.89 15.92 -0.81
N CYS A 21 -22.79 16.00 -2.15
CA CYS A 21 -21.58 15.62 -2.89
C CYS A 21 -20.55 16.75 -3.05
N THR A 22 -20.88 18.00 -2.71
CA THR A 22 -19.99 19.16 -2.89
C THR A 22 -19.46 19.76 -1.59
N LEU A 23 -19.84 19.20 -0.43
CA LEU A 23 -19.30 19.61 0.86
C LEU A 23 -18.06 18.77 1.20
N PRO A 24 -16.85 19.35 1.16
CA PRO A 24 -15.67 18.69 1.72
C PRO A 24 -15.88 18.60 3.24
N ILE A 25 -16.09 17.38 3.75
CA ILE A 25 -16.11 17.13 5.18
C ILE A 25 -14.67 17.28 5.68
N TYR A 26 -14.31 18.49 6.13
CA TYR A 26 -13.07 18.72 6.87
C TYR A 26 -13.23 18.14 8.27
N ILE A 27 -12.90 16.87 8.43
CA ILE A 27 -12.65 16.29 9.76
C ILE A 27 -11.24 16.72 10.15
N VAL A 28 -11.12 17.78 10.94
CA VAL A 28 -9.88 18.11 11.64
C VAL A 28 -9.71 17.07 12.74
N ALA A 29 -8.91 16.05 12.48
CA ALA A 29 -8.33 15.24 13.53
C ALA A 29 -7.27 16.10 14.22
N GLN A 30 -7.57 16.55 15.44
CA GLN A 30 -6.63 17.29 16.27
C GLN A 30 -5.67 16.27 16.89
N ASN A 31 -4.55 16.05 16.22
CA ASN A 31 -3.48 15.19 16.70
C ASN A 31 -2.63 16.07 17.62
N ASP A 32 -2.94 16.09 18.92
CA ASP A 32 -2.06 16.67 19.95
C ASP A 32 -0.78 15.81 20.03
N ALA A 33 0.19 16.11 19.17
CA ALA A 33 1.56 15.66 19.32
C ALA A 33 2.20 16.50 20.43
N THR A 34 2.29 15.93 21.62
CA THR A 34 3.11 16.48 22.70
C THR A 34 4.57 16.25 22.34
N GLU A 35 5.29 17.32 22.01
CA GLU A 35 6.74 17.34 21.95
C GLU A 35 7.29 17.12 23.37
N ASP A 36 7.72 15.89 23.69
CA ASP A 36 8.53 15.64 24.88
C ASP A 36 10.00 15.59 24.47
N SER A 37 10.61 16.77 24.59
CA SER A 37 12.04 17.03 24.53
C SER A 37 12.63 16.77 25.92
N SER A 38 13.36 15.67 26.09
CA SER A 38 14.33 15.56 27.18
C SER A 38 15.42 14.49 26.92
N GLU A 39 16.63 14.96 26.59
CA GLU A 39 17.89 14.19 26.68
C GLU A 39 18.88 15.03 27.56
N PRO A 40 19.75 14.41 28.39
CA PRO A 40 19.97 14.84 29.78
C PRO A 40 21.12 15.84 29.99
N GLU A 41 21.05 16.58 31.10
CA GLU A 41 22.15 17.37 31.64
C GLU A 41 23.28 16.47 32.19
N VAL A 42 24.45 16.52 31.55
CA VAL A 42 25.71 16.02 32.11
C VAL A 42 26.56 17.20 32.62
N ILE A 43 26.98 17.05 33.86
CA ILE A 43 27.73 17.99 34.71
C ILE A 43 29.04 18.43 34.02
N LYS A 44 29.30 19.74 34.04
CA LYS A 44 30.52 20.38 33.57
C LYS A 44 31.69 20.08 34.52
N GLU A 45 32.74 19.46 34.00
CA GLU A 45 34.07 19.50 34.62
C GLU A 45 35.08 20.03 33.60
N VAL A 46 35.77 21.11 34.00
CA VAL A 46 36.74 21.86 33.20
C VAL A 46 38.10 21.22 33.34
N ILE A 47 38.66 20.71 32.24
CA ILE A 47 40.07 20.39 32.14
C ILE A 47 40.63 21.22 30.98
N VAL A 48 41.42 22.24 31.34
CA VAL A 48 42.14 23.08 30.38
C VAL A 48 43.39 22.32 29.96
N VAL A 49 43.39 21.78 28.74
CA VAL A 49 44.59 21.26 28.08
C VAL A 49 44.96 22.21 26.95
N THR A 50 46.05 22.93 27.12
CA THR A 50 46.65 23.80 26.09
C THR A 50 47.33 22.90 25.06
N ALA A 51 46.68 22.69 23.90
CA ALA A 51 47.25 22.01 22.75
C ALA A 51 47.34 22.99 21.56
N THR A 52 48.53 23.05 20.97
CA THR A 52 48.86 23.64 19.68
C THR A 52 47.84 23.22 18.61
N PRO A 53 47.33 24.12 17.75
CA PRO A 53 46.39 23.74 16.71
C PRO A 53 47.12 22.96 15.62
N GLU A 54 47.07 21.63 15.70
CA GLU A 54 47.24 20.77 14.54
C GLU A 54 45.97 20.91 13.69
N ALA A 55 46.13 21.28 12.42
CA ALA A 55 45.02 21.43 11.49
C ALA A 55 44.44 20.06 11.17
N THR A 56 43.52 19.59 12.03
CA THR A 56 42.69 18.42 11.75
C THR A 56 41.84 18.73 10.53
N ALA A 57 42.11 18.05 9.42
CA ALA A 57 41.25 18.08 8.25
C ALA A 57 39.85 17.63 8.67
N VAL A 58 38.88 18.54 8.60
CA VAL A 58 37.47 18.21 8.83
C VAL A 58 37.08 17.18 7.77
N PRO A 59 36.57 15.99 8.14
CA PRO A 59 36.04 15.06 7.16
C PRO A 59 34.92 15.78 6.42
N THR A 60 35.15 16.10 5.16
CA THR A 60 34.12 16.63 4.29
C THR A 60 33.13 15.50 4.07
N SER A 61 31.98 15.56 4.75
CA SER A 61 30.87 14.65 4.49
C SER A 61 30.42 14.90 3.06
N VAL A 62 30.83 14.01 2.14
CA VAL A 62 30.31 14.01 0.78
C VAL A 62 28.82 13.68 0.91
N PRO A 63 27.90 14.52 0.40
CA PRO A 63 26.50 14.18 0.36
C PRO A 63 26.36 12.86 -0.42
N THR A 64 26.01 11.80 0.30
CA THR A 64 25.61 10.55 -0.34
C THR A 64 24.29 10.85 -1.03
N LEU A 65 24.30 10.82 -2.37
CA LEU A 65 23.08 10.99 -3.15
C LEU A 65 22.08 9.92 -2.67
N ALA A 66 20.94 10.34 -2.16
CA ALA A 66 19.84 9.44 -1.87
C ALA A 66 19.45 8.76 -3.20
N VAL A 67 19.63 7.43 -3.28
CA VAL A 67 19.26 6.66 -4.46
C VAL A 67 17.74 6.71 -4.56
N THR A 68 17.22 7.43 -5.55
CA THR A 68 15.79 7.38 -5.86
C THR A 68 15.42 5.93 -6.19
N PRO A 69 14.44 5.32 -5.50
CA PRO A 69 14.05 3.94 -5.75
C PRO A 69 13.67 3.78 -7.22
N THR A 70 14.44 2.98 -7.96
CA THR A 70 14.20 2.71 -9.38
C THR A 70 13.28 1.50 -9.50
N VAL A 71 12.09 1.57 -8.91
CA VAL A 71 11.10 0.49 -9.10
C VAL A 71 10.63 0.59 -10.54
N MET A 72 11.11 -0.30 -11.41
CA MET A 72 10.82 -0.26 -12.84
C MET A 72 9.47 -0.90 -13.20
N VAL A 73 8.74 -1.43 -12.21
CA VAL A 73 7.43 -2.03 -12.42
C VAL A 73 6.32 -1.12 -11.91
N TYR A 74 5.22 -1.10 -12.66
CA TYR A 74 3.98 -0.43 -12.32
C TYR A 74 2.90 -1.49 -12.10
N LEU A 75 2.48 -1.73 -10.86
CA LEU A 75 1.48 -2.73 -10.50
C LEU A 75 0.12 -2.12 -10.14
N ASP A 76 0.02 -0.79 -10.07
CA ASP A 76 -1.22 -0.10 -9.72
C ASP A 76 -2.41 -0.48 -10.62
N GLY A 77 -3.59 -0.33 -10.03
CA GLY A 77 -4.86 -0.43 -10.72
C GLY A 77 -5.49 -1.81 -10.61
N PRO A 78 -6.51 -2.08 -11.44
CA PRO A 78 -7.33 -3.28 -11.32
C PRO A 78 -6.61 -4.53 -11.83
N TRP A 79 -6.73 -5.60 -11.05
CA TRP A 79 -6.33 -6.96 -11.37
C TRP A 79 -7.47 -7.92 -11.10
N THR A 80 -7.48 -9.03 -11.84
CA THR A 80 -8.23 -10.22 -11.44
C THR A 80 -7.23 -11.20 -10.84
N ILE A 81 -7.54 -11.71 -9.64
CA ILE A 81 -6.73 -12.72 -8.94
C ILE A 81 -7.50 -14.02 -8.78
N TRP A 82 -6.75 -15.10 -8.60
CA TRP A 82 -7.24 -16.41 -8.23
C TRP A 82 -6.45 -16.94 -7.05
N GLU A 83 -7.16 -17.30 -5.99
CA GLU A 83 -6.54 -17.72 -4.74
C GLU A 83 -7.15 -19.00 -4.18
N GLY A 84 -6.40 -19.68 -3.31
CA GLY A 84 -6.90 -20.88 -2.65
C GLY A 84 -6.79 -22.13 -3.52
N THR A 85 -7.06 -23.29 -2.92
CA THR A 85 -7.07 -24.58 -3.62
C THR A 85 -8.17 -24.66 -4.68
N LYS A 86 -9.27 -23.92 -4.48
CA LYS A 86 -10.36 -23.77 -5.45
C LYS A 86 -10.07 -22.73 -6.52
N GLN A 87 -9.00 -21.94 -6.37
CA GLN A 87 -8.66 -20.82 -7.24
C GLN A 87 -9.87 -19.91 -7.45
N GLU A 88 -10.45 -19.44 -6.33
CA GLU A 88 -11.58 -18.52 -6.29
C GLU A 88 -11.19 -17.22 -7.00
N ARG A 89 -12.04 -16.75 -7.92
CA ARG A 89 -11.76 -15.54 -8.71
C ARG A 89 -12.20 -14.33 -7.91
N LEU A 90 -11.28 -13.42 -7.63
CA LEU A 90 -11.56 -12.14 -6.98
C LEU A 90 -11.07 -11.00 -7.86
N ASP A 91 -11.71 -9.84 -7.73
CA ASP A 91 -11.20 -8.59 -8.29
C ASP A 91 -10.52 -7.80 -7.16
N ILE A 92 -9.38 -7.19 -7.49
CA ILE A 92 -8.55 -6.41 -6.56
C ILE A 92 -8.03 -5.17 -7.28
N ASP A 93 -7.92 -4.06 -6.56
CA ASP A 93 -7.18 -2.88 -7.02
C ASP A 93 -5.90 -2.79 -6.19
N PHE A 94 -4.75 -2.80 -6.86
CA PHE A 94 -3.46 -2.62 -6.21
C PHE A 94 -3.10 -1.14 -6.19
N LEU A 95 -2.59 -0.69 -5.05
CA LEU A 95 -1.97 0.60 -4.86
C LEU A 95 -0.48 0.40 -4.54
N GLN A 96 0.37 0.94 -5.39
CA GLN A 96 1.81 0.89 -5.25
C GLN A 96 2.36 2.24 -4.79
N ASP A 97 3.19 2.22 -3.75
CA ASP A 97 3.96 3.37 -3.29
C ASP A 97 5.45 2.99 -3.20
N GLY A 98 6.20 3.32 -4.25
CA GLY A 98 7.58 2.87 -4.41
C GLY A 98 7.67 1.34 -4.46
N TYR A 99 8.27 0.74 -3.43
CA TYR A 99 8.36 -0.72 -3.25
C TYR A 99 7.20 -1.31 -2.44
N SER A 100 6.34 -0.48 -1.84
CA SER A 100 5.17 -0.96 -1.10
C SER A 100 4.04 -1.27 -2.06
N LEU A 101 3.32 -2.37 -1.83
CA LEU A 101 2.12 -2.75 -2.57
C LEU A 101 1.01 -3.10 -1.58
N ILE A 102 -0.15 -2.46 -1.74
CA ILE A 102 -1.34 -2.75 -0.94
C ILE A 102 -2.48 -3.10 -1.88
N GLY A 103 -3.32 -4.07 -1.51
CA GLY A 103 -4.56 -4.34 -2.24
C GLY A 103 -5.62 -4.95 -1.33
N ASN A 104 -6.89 -4.68 -1.61
CA ASN A 104 -8.01 -5.27 -0.87
C ASN A 104 -8.95 -5.99 -1.85
N ALA A 105 -9.23 -7.25 -1.58
CA ALA A 105 -10.20 -8.04 -2.33
C ALA A 105 -11.39 -8.38 -1.44
N ALA A 106 -12.60 -8.19 -1.96
CA ALA A 106 -13.81 -8.70 -1.33
C ALA A 106 -14.05 -10.14 -1.77
N THR A 107 -14.46 -11.00 -0.84
CA THR A 107 -14.83 -12.40 -1.11
C THR A 107 -16.35 -12.53 -1.26
N ASP A 108 -16.81 -13.57 -1.96
CA ASP A 108 -18.24 -13.78 -2.24
C ASP A 108 -19.08 -14.01 -0.96
N ASP A 109 -18.44 -14.41 0.15
CA ASP A 109 -19.07 -14.61 1.46
C ASP A 109 -19.17 -13.33 2.31
N GLY A 110 -18.88 -12.16 1.74
CA GLY A 110 -19.01 -10.86 2.41
C GLY A 110 -17.84 -10.50 3.32
N HIS A 111 -16.73 -11.24 3.22
CA HIS A 111 -15.47 -10.93 3.89
C HIS A 111 -14.52 -10.19 2.94
N SER A 112 -13.33 -9.86 3.44
CA SER A 112 -12.29 -9.22 2.65
C SER A 112 -10.92 -9.72 3.05
N ILE A 113 -9.98 -9.61 2.11
CA ILE A 113 -8.58 -9.97 2.29
C ILE A 113 -7.75 -8.75 1.92
N LEU A 114 -6.99 -8.26 2.90
CA LEU A 114 -5.99 -7.20 2.73
C LEU A 114 -4.64 -7.85 2.43
N TYR A 115 -4.02 -7.45 1.33
CA TYR A 115 -2.67 -7.80 0.92
C TYR A 115 -1.75 -6.62 1.16
N GLU A 116 -0.67 -6.82 1.91
CA GLU A 116 0.41 -5.85 2.12
C GLU A 116 1.74 -6.51 1.77
N GLY A 117 2.42 -6.01 0.75
CA GLY A 117 3.64 -6.60 0.21
C GLY A 117 4.73 -5.59 -0.10
N THR A 118 5.91 -6.14 -0.35
CA THR A 118 7.10 -5.42 -0.79
C THR A 118 7.56 -5.99 -2.12
N ILE A 119 7.72 -5.12 -3.11
CA ILE A 119 8.24 -5.41 -4.43
C ILE A 119 9.76 -5.61 -4.32
N SER A 120 10.29 -6.65 -4.96
CA SER A 120 11.72 -6.89 -5.01
C SER A 120 12.47 -5.78 -5.74
N ALA A 121 13.75 -5.59 -5.44
CA ALA A 121 14.58 -4.55 -6.04
C ALA A 121 14.67 -4.65 -7.58
N ASP A 122 14.54 -5.86 -8.13
CA ASP A 122 14.51 -6.12 -9.57
C ASP A 122 13.11 -5.98 -10.20
N GLY A 123 12.07 -5.73 -9.41
CA GLY A 123 10.69 -5.58 -9.85
C GLY A 123 10.02 -6.88 -10.34
N THR A 124 10.62 -8.05 -10.09
CA THR A 124 10.13 -9.33 -10.63
C THR A 124 9.22 -10.10 -9.67
N SER A 125 9.20 -9.74 -8.40
CA SER A 125 8.43 -10.45 -7.37
C SER A 125 7.88 -9.52 -6.31
N VAL A 126 6.85 -9.98 -5.61
CA VAL A 126 6.28 -9.32 -4.44
C VAL A 126 6.10 -10.35 -3.34
N SER A 127 6.55 -10.03 -2.14
CA SER A 127 6.36 -10.87 -0.95
C SER A 127 5.75 -10.05 0.18
N GLY A 128 4.89 -10.67 0.98
CA GLY A 128 4.13 -9.92 1.97
C GLY A 128 3.28 -10.77 2.90
N THR A 129 2.34 -10.09 3.56
CA THR A 129 1.33 -10.68 4.46
C THR A 129 -0.05 -10.39 3.91
N TRP A 130 -0.94 -11.39 3.97
CA TRP A 130 -2.37 -11.20 3.75
C TRP A 130 -3.12 -11.34 5.09
N ARG A 131 -4.20 -10.59 5.25
CA ARG A 131 -5.09 -10.65 6.42
C ARG A 131 -6.54 -10.72 5.99
N SER A 132 -7.27 -11.72 6.45
CA SER A 132 -8.71 -11.83 6.25
C SER A 132 -9.47 -11.13 7.36
N SER A 133 -10.60 -10.49 7.04
CA SER A 133 -11.56 -10.01 8.03
C SER A 133 -12.20 -11.13 8.87
N ARG A 134 -11.95 -12.40 8.52
CA ARG A 134 -12.28 -13.59 9.32
C ARG A 134 -11.29 -13.86 10.47
N GLY A 135 -10.23 -13.06 10.59
CA GLY A 135 -9.22 -13.18 11.65
C GLY A 135 -8.05 -14.12 11.33
N THR A 136 -7.94 -14.59 10.08
CA THR A 136 -6.79 -15.36 9.61
C THR A 136 -5.75 -14.46 8.95
N THR A 137 -4.48 -14.86 9.02
CA THR A 137 -3.34 -14.14 8.44
C THR A 137 -2.31 -15.13 7.94
N GLY A 138 -1.52 -14.74 6.95
CA GLY A 138 -0.45 -15.58 6.42
C GLY A 138 0.47 -14.81 5.49
N SER A 139 1.55 -15.45 5.06
CA SER A 139 2.43 -14.87 4.05
C SER A 139 1.89 -15.13 2.64
N PHE A 140 2.31 -14.31 1.69
CA PHE A 140 2.19 -14.59 0.26
C PHE A 140 3.48 -14.20 -0.47
N VAL A 141 3.68 -14.81 -1.62
CA VAL A 141 4.66 -14.40 -2.62
C VAL A 141 4.07 -14.59 -4.01
N PHE A 142 4.37 -13.67 -4.92
CA PHE A 142 4.14 -13.88 -6.34
C PHE A 142 5.30 -13.39 -7.19
N TYR A 143 5.41 -13.99 -8.37
CA TYR A 143 6.41 -13.71 -9.39
C TYR A 143 5.71 -13.26 -10.66
N LEU A 144 6.14 -12.11 -11.18
CA LEU A 144 5.62 -11.55 -12.41
C LEU A 144 6.21 -12.28 -13.61
N ASP A 145 5.41 -12.39 -14.67
CA ASP A 145 5.89 -12.83 -15.96
C ASP A 145 6.68 -11.70 -16.66
N SER A 146 7.29 -12.01 -17.81
CA SER A 146 8.06 -11.03 -18.58
C SER A 146 7.22 -9.86 -19.11
N SER A 147 5.88 -9.98 -19.13
CA SER A 147 4.98 -8.92 -19.55
C SER A 147 4.52 -8.02 -18.40
N TYR A 148 4.89 -8.36 -17.16
CA TYR A 148 4.42 -7.70 -15.93
C TYR A 148 2.89 -7.57 -15.85
N SER A 149 2.16 -8.42 -16.57
CA SER A 149 0.70 -8.37 -16.67
C SER A 149 0.04 -9.64 -16.16
N VAL A 150 0.86 -10.61 -15.78
CA VAL A 150 0.46 -11.88 -15.18
C VAL A 150 1.43 -12.18 -14.04
N PHE A 151 0.93 -12.78 -12.96
CA PHE A 151 1.78 -13.32 -11.92
C PHE A 151 1.30 -14.71 -11.48
N GLY A 152 2.24 -15.55 -11.06
CA GLY A 152 1.99 -16.82 -10.38
C GLY A 152 2.73 -16.88 -9.04
N GLY A 153 2.24 -17.64 -8.09
CA GLY A 153 2.72 -17.58 -6.73
C GLY A 153 1.97 -18.47 -5.76
N ASN A 154 2.14 -18.17 -4.48
CA ASN A 154 1.52 -18.92 -3.40
C ASN A 154 1.23 -18.07 -2.16
N MET A 155 0.25 -18.51 -1.39
CA MET A 155 0.02 -18.10 -0.01
C MET A 155 0.53 -19.22 0.91
N GLY A 156 1.35 -18.85 1.90
CA GLY A 156 1.84 -19.77 2.92
C GLY A 156 2.67 -20.96 2.39
N GLY A 157 3.26 -20.88 1.20
CA GLY A 157 4.14 -21.91 0.64
C GLY A 157 3.46 -23.07 -0.08
N GLY A 158 2.13 -23.09 -0.18
CA GLY A 158 1.43 -24.23 -0.79
C GLY A 158 0.00 -23.98 -1.28
N VAL A 159 -0.55 -22.79 -1.04
CA VAL A 159 -1.89 -22.43 -1.51
C VAL A 159 -1.74 -21.58 -2.78
N PRO A 160 -2.36 -21.94 -3.91
CA PRO A 160 -2.21 -21.19 -5.16
C PRO A 160 -2.60 -19.72 -5.00
N PHE A 161 -1.80 -18.84 -5.60
CA PHE A 161 -2.10 -17.41 -5.71
C PHE A 161 -1.55 -16.86 -7.02
N CYS A 162 -2.44 -16.46 -7.92
CA CYS A 162 -2.05 -15.94 -9.21
C CYS A 162 -3.00 -14.85 -9.68
N GLY A 163 -2.61 -14.08 -10.67
CA GLY A 163 -3.44 -12.99 -11.16
C GLY A 163 -3.03 -12.48 -12.51
N ASN A 164 -3.89 -11.65 -13.08
CA ASN A 164 -3.64 -10.98 -14.34
C ASN A 164 -4.32 -9.62 -14.41
N ARG A 165 -3.89 -8.85 -15.40
CA ARG A 165 -4.50 -7.57 -15.78
C ARG A 165 -4.50 -7.40 -17.29
N LEU A 166 -5.04 -6.27 -17.76
CA LEU A 166 -5.02 -5.89 -19.18
C LEU A 166 -5.60 -6.97 -20.11
N SER A 167 -6.63 -7.68 -19.64
CA SER A 167 -7.26 -8.80 -20.36
C SER A 167 -6.34 -9.97 -20.70
N ALA A 168 -5.19 -10.09 -20.03
CA ALA A 168 -4.35 -11.29 -20.14
C ALA A 168 -5.12 -12.53 -19.68
N LYS A 169 -4.61 -13.72 -20.01
CA LYS A 169 -5.24 -14.99 -19.60
C LYS A 169 -4.81 -15.35 -18.18
N LYS A 170 -5.64 -16.14 -17.50
CA LYS A 170 -5.27 -16.71 -16.21
C LYS A 170 -4.01 -17.58 -16.39
N PRO A 171 -2.96 -17.39 -15.57
CA PRO A 171 -1.77 -18.24 -15.64
C PRO A 171 -2.07 -19.69 -15.26
N SER A 172 -1.35 -20.61 -15.91
CA SER A 172 -1.42 -22.05 -15.67
C SER A 172 -0.01 -22.65 -15.74
N PRO A 173 0.51 -23.25 -14.65
CA PRO A 173 -0.16 -23.39 -13.34
C PRO A 173 -0.24 -22.07 -12.56
N CYS A 174 -1.25 -21.96 -11.71
CA CYS A 174 -1.44 -20.82 -10.81
C CYS A 174 -0.44 -20.84 -9.63
N LEU A 175 -0.15 -22.04 -9.13
CA LEU A 175 0.83 -22.27 -8.07
C LEU A 175 2.25 -22.18 -8.64
N GLN A 176 3.09 -21.36 -8.01
CA GLN A 176 4.54 -21.26 -8.24
C GLN A 176 5.27 -21.35 -6.90
#